data_AF-N6XF18-F1
#
_entry.id   AF-N6XF18-F1
#
_cell.length_a   1.000
_cell.length_b   1.000
_cell.length_c   1.000
_cell.angle_alpha   90.00
_cell.angle_beta   90.00
_cell.angle_gamma   90.00
#
_symmetry.space_group_name_H-M   'P 1'
#
loop_
_entity.id
_entity.type
_entity.pdbx_description
1 polymer ?
#
loop_
_entity_poly.entity_id
_entity_poly.type
_entity_poly.pdbx_seq_one_letter_code
_entity_poly.pdbx_strand_id
1 'polypeptide(L)' 'MNTLHLKAKSRGSWTNVCPFPEDEISYVQAGAEGIARAAAGAVSFKITDDKGVTLHSLDPRHGSYAWHARVAS' A
#
# COMPACT_ATOMS: atom_id res chain seq x y z
N MET A 1 -12.21 13.91 8.09
CA MET A 1 -11.51 13.25 6.97
C MET A 1 -10.17 12.80 7.49
N ASN A 2 -9.93 11.49 7.56
CA ASN A 2 -8.62 10.97 7.94
C ASN A 2 -7.70 11.02 6.72
N THR A 3 -6.47 11.48 6.92
CA THR A 3 -5.44 11.39 5.88
C THR A 3 -4.80 10.01 5.98
N LEU A 4 -4.67 9.34 4.86
CA LEU A 4 -3.98 8.07 4.73
C LEU A 4 -2.65 8.27 4.02
N HIS A 5 -1.74 7.32 4.19
CA HIS A 5 -0.39 7.39 3.65
C HIS A 5 -0.07 6.13 2.87
N LEU A 6 0.27 6.29 1.58
CA LEU A 6 0.84 5.21 0.80
C LEU A 6 2.32 5.10 1.16
N LYS A 7 2.78 3.89 1.47
CA LYS A 7 4.18 3.59 1.69
C LYS A 7 4.63 2.48 0.75
N ALA A 8 5.87 2.59 0.28
CA ALA A 8 6.49 1.61 -0.60
C ALA A 8 7.73 0.99 0.04
N LYS A 9 8.03 -0.25 -0.33
CA LYS A 9 9.25 -0.96 0.06
C LYS A 9 9.73 -1.83 -1.09
N SER A 10 10.88 -1.50 -1.66
CA SER A 10 11.58 -2.35 -2.64
C SER A 10 12.77 -3.07 -1.99
N ARG A 11 13.55 -2.38 -1.17
CA ARG A 11 14.66 -2.91 -0.36
C ARG A 11 14.72 -2.15 0.97
N GLY A 12 14.99 -2.84 2.08
CA GLY A 12 15.16 -2.19 3.39
C GLY A 12 13.85 -1.70 4.05
N SER A 13 13.83 -0.43 4.47
CA SER A 13 12.73 0.19 5.24
C SER A 13 11.56 0.65 4.37
N TRP A 14 10.43 0.98 5.01
CA TRP A 14 9.27 1.59 4.36
C TRP A 14 9.47 3.10 4.19
N THR A 15 9.11 3.62 3.02
CA THR A 15 9.17 5.07 2.72
C THR A 15 7.77 5.60 2.40
N ASN A 16 7.44 6.79 2.92
CA ASN A 16 6.19 7.48 2.55
C ASN A 16 6.28 7.93 1.09
N VAL A 17 5.26 7.60 0.30
CA VAL A 17 5.13 8.02 -1.09
C VAL A 17 4.29 9.28 -1.17
N CYS A 18 3.06 9.21 -0.66
CA CYS A 18 2.14 10.34 -0.63
C CYS A 18 1.08 10.19 0.48
N PRO A 19 0.61 11.32 1.04
CA PRO A 19 -0.66 11.39 1.74
C PRO A 19 -1.83 11.47 0.75
N PHE A 20 -2.99 10.94 1.11
CA PHE A 20 -4.22 11.00 0.30
C PHE A 20 -5.47 10.86 1.17
N PRO A 21 -6.65 11.35 0.73
CA PRO A 21 -7.89 11.21 1.49
C PRO A 21 -8.46 9.78 1.35
N GLU A 22 -9.23 9.34 2.35
CA GLU A 22 -9.72 7.95 2.44
C GLU A 22 -10.62 7.49 1.27
N ASP A 23 -11.35 8.40 0.64
CA ASP A 23 -12.17 8.14 -0.54
C ASP A 23 -11.35 7.76 -1.79
N GLU A 24 -10.06 8.07 -1.81
CA GLU A 24 -9.14 7.77 -2.91
C GLU A 24 -8.42 6.42 -2.77
N ILE A 25 -8.75 5.60 -1.76
CA ILE A 25 -8.13 4.28 -1.54
C ILE A 25 -8.12 3.43 -2.81
N SER A 26 -9.25 3.36 -3.53
CA SER A 26 -9.39 2.48 -4.71
C SER A 26 -8.45 2.87 -5.83
N TYR A 27 -8.29 4.17 -6.10
CA TYR A 27 -7.36 4.69 -7.11
C TYR A 27 -5.90 4.44 -6.71
N VAL A 28 -5.57 4.67 -5.44
CA VAL A 28 -4.22 4.41 -4.90
C VAL A 28 -3.87 2.93 -4.99
N GLN A 29 -4.81 2.05 -4.63
CA GLN A 29 -4.62 0.60 -4.71
C GLN A 29 -4.38 0.14 -6.16
N ALA A 30 -5.19 0.61 -7.10
CA ALA A 30 -5.05 0.26 -8.52
C ALA A 30 -3.71 0.74 -9.11
N GLY A 31 -3.29 1.98 -8.81
CA GLY A 31 -2.00 2.51 -9.26
C GLY A 31 -0.81 1.72 -8.70
N ALA A 32 -0.83 1.43 -7.40
CA ALA A 32 0.22 0.66 -6.75
C ALA A 32 0.28 -0.80 -7.25
N GLU A 33 -0.85 -1.43 -7.55
CA GLU A 33 -0.88 -2.73 -8.21
C GLU A 33 -0.21 -2.69 -9.60
N GLY A 34 -0.51 -1.66 -10.40
CA GLY A 34 0.12 -1.46 -11.70
C GLY A 34 1.65 -1.34 -11.58
N ILE A 35 2.13 -0.54 -10.62
CA ILE A 35 3.56 -0.38 -10.35
C ILE A 35 4.17 -1.71 -9.89
N ALA A 36 3.52 -2.42 -8.97
CA ALA A 36 4.01 -3.71 -8.46
C ALA A 36 4.16 -4.75 -9.59
N ARG A 37 3.19 -4.82 -10.51
CA ARG A 37 3.21 -5.69 -11.69
C ARG A 37 4.34 -5.30 -12.65
N ALA A 38 4.45 -4.01 -12.97
CA ALA A 38 5.52 -3.50 -13.83
C ALA A 38 6.92 -3.77 -13.25
N ALA A 39 7.04 -3.76 -11.92
CA ALA A 39 8.27 -4.08 -11.19
C ALA A 39 8.48 -5.59 -10.97
N ALA A 40 7.68 -6.47 -11.58
CA ALA A 40 7.75 -7.92 -11.40
C ALA A 40 7.78 -8.37 -9.93
N GLY A 41 7.01 -7.70 -9.08
CA GLY A 41 6.92 -8.00 -7.65
C GLY A 41 8.12 -7.53 -6.80
N ALA A 42 9.03 -6.72 -7.35
CA ALA A 42 10.18 -6.21 -6.60
C ALA A 42 9.82 -5.20 -5.50
N VAL A 43 8.63 -4.58 -5.57
CA VAL A 43 8.13 -3.58 -4.63
C VAL A 43 6.84 -4.04 -3.96
N SER A 44 6.75 -3.81 -2.65
CA SER A 44 5.55 -4.02 -1.85
C SER A 44 5.00 -2.65 -1.41
N PHE A 45 3.69 -2.57 -1.20
CA PHE A 45 3.01 -1.36 -0.78
C PHE A 45 2.18 -1.58 0.48
N LYS A 46 1.94 -0.51 1.23
CA LYS A 46 0.95 -0.50 2.31
C LYS A 46 0.30 0.87 2.44
N ILE A 47 -0.91 0.88 2.95
CA ILE A 47 -1.65 2.09 3.32
C ILE A 47 -1.69 2.14 4.85
N THR A 48 -1.30 3.27 5.42
CA THR A 48 -1.40 3.51 6.87
C THR A 48 -2.22 4.75 7.18
N ASP A 49 -2.79 4.80 8.38
CA ASP A 49 -3.33 6.04 8.94
C ASP A 49 -2.23 6.98 9.48
N ASP A 50 -2.63 8.14 10.01
CA ASP A 50 -1.75 9.13 10.64
C ASP A 50 -1.02 8.61 11.89
N LYS A 51 -1.55 7.55 12.53
CA LYS A 51 -0.92 6.88 13.68
C LYS A 51 0.08 5.80 13.23
N GLY A 52 0.25 5.60 11.92
CA GLY A 52 1.11 4.59 11.34
C GLY A 52 0.52 3.17 11.37
N VAL A 53 -0.76 3.01 11.73
CA VAL A 53 -1.46 1.73 11.71
C VAL A 53 -1.65 1.30 10.26
N THR A 54 -1.21 0.09 9.93
CA THR A 54 -1.40 -0.47 8.58
C THR A 54 -2.83 -0.97 8.42
N LEU A 55 -3.52 -0.42 7.43
CA LEU A 55 -4.91 -0.74 7.07
C LEU A 55 -4.97 -1.71 5.90
N HIS A 56 -4.12 -1.50 4.90
CA HIS A 56 -4.03 -2.35 3.72
C HIS A 56 -2.57 -2.63 3.38
N SER A 57 -2.30 -3.81 2.82
CA SER A 57 -0.96 -4.17 2.32
C SER A 57 -1.05 -4.97 1.02
N LEU A 58 -0.07 -4.75 0.14
CA LEU A 58 0.12 -5.46 -1.11
C LEU A 58 1.56 -5.98 -1.10
N ASP A 59 1.72 -7.30 -0.96
CA ASP A 59 3.04 -7.95 -1.01
C ASP A 59 3.09 -9.01 -2.13
N PRO A 60 3.51 -8.61 -3.35
CA PRO A 60 3.51 -9.49 -4.52
C PRO A 60 4.54 -10.61 -4.45
N ARG A 61 5.47 -10.58 -3.48
CA ARG A 61 6.48 -11.62 -3.27
C ARG A 61 5.87 -12.98 -2.90
N HIS A 62 4.66 -12.96 -2.38
CA HIS A 62 3.90 -14.16 -2.03
C HIS A 62 3.04 -14.68 -3.20
N GLY A 63 3.23 -14.14 -4.42
CA GLY A 63 2.66 -14.67 -5.65
C GLY A 63 1.29 -14.08 -6.05
N SER A 64 0.69 -13.22 -5.22
CA SER A 64 -0.55 -12.51 -5.54
C SER A 64 -0.35 -11.00 -5.55
N TYR A 65 -0.79 -10.34 -6.63
CA TYR A 65 -0.94 -8.89 -6.68
C TYR A 65 -2.29 -8.49 -6.08
N ALA A 66 -2.54 -8.90 -4.83
CA ALA A 66 -3.80 -8.67 -4.15
C ALA A 66 -3.58 -7.83 -2.88
N TRP A 67 -4.49 -6.90 -2.64
CA TRP A 67 -4.52 -6.16 -1.38
C TRP A 67 -5.15 -7.01 -0.27
N HIS A 68 -4.46 -7.04 0.86
CA HIS A 68 -4.95 -7.60 2.10
C HIS A 68 -5.36 -6.46 3.03
N ALA A 69 -6.65 -6.39 3.37
CA ALA A 69 -7.16 -5.49 4.39
C ALA A 69 -6.91 -6.09 5.78
N ARG A 70 -6.46 -5.26 6.72
CA ARG A 70 -6.42 -5.63 8.12
C ARG A 70 -7.81 -5.41 8.71
N VAL A 71 -8.47 -6.50 9.09
CA VAL A 71 -9.70 -6.39 9.89
C VAL A 71 -9.28 -5.94 11.28
N ALA A 72 -9.79 -4.81 11.75
CA ALA A 72 -9.63 -4.40 13.14
C ALA A 72 -10.37 -5.44 14.01
N SER A 73 -9.61 -6.21 14.79
CA SER A 73 -10.13 -7.05 15.88
C SER A 73 -10.52 -6.21 17.07
#